data_AF-A0A656JWW9-F1
#
_entry.id   AF-A0A656JWW9-F1
#
_cell.length_a   1.000
_cell.length_b   1.000
_cell.length_c   1.000
_cell.angle_alpha   90.00
_cell.angle_beta   90.00
_cell.angle_gamma   90.00
#
_symmetry.space_group_name_H-M   'P 1'
#
loop_
_entity.id
_entity.type
_entity.pdbx_description
1 polymer ?
#
loop_
_entity_poly.entity_id
_entity_poly.type
_entity_poly.pdbx_seq_one_letter_code
_entity_poly.pdbx_strand_id
1 'polypeptide(L)'
;MRVDWETGVAYSFDFPGYEDRQKYLAWIEKLDAQKRKHSKVVYVPDYTGQKVCGLTVHFLPCDDVQVTTSCYAFGSPEYPIKTPLHLPEPQSCPK
;
A
#
# COMPACT_ATOMS: atom_id res chain seq x y z
N MET A 1 -14.34 -4.35 6.56
CA MET A 1 -13.66 -3.03 6.59
C MET A 1 -13.43 -2.57 5.15
N ARG A 2 -13.48 -1.27 4.86
CA ARG A 2 -13.01 -0.72 3.57
C ARG A 2 -11.62 -0.12 3.77
N VAL A 3 -10.70 -0.42 2.88
CA VAL A 3 -9.37 0.19 2.81
C VAL A 3 -9.30 0.98 1.51
N ASP A 4 -9.02 2.27 1.62
CA ASP A 4 -8.82 3.19 0.50
C ASP A 4 -7.35 3.63 0.49
N TRP A 5 -6.69 3.57 -0.67
CA TRP A 5 -5.29 3.99 -0.81
C TRP A 5 -4.99 4.57 -2.19
N GLU A 6 -3.84 5.24 -2.30
CA GLU A 6 -3.33 5.81 -3.55
C GLU A 6 -1.97 5.21 -3.87
N THR A 7 -1.77 4.81 -5.13
CA THR A 7 -0.44 4.50 -5.67
C THR A 7 -0.05 5.55 -6.69
N GLY A 8 1.24 5.79 -6.84
CA GLY A 8 1.76 6.79 -7.75
C GLY A 8 3.27 6.72 -7.82
N VAL A 9 3.85 7.66 -8.55
CA VAL A 9 5.28 7.72 -8.78
C VAL A 9 5.86 8.87 -7.97
N ALA A 10 6.87 8.57 -7.15
CA ALA A 10 7.45 9.50 -6.18
C ALA A 10 8.95 9.74 -6.41
N TYR A 11 9.39 9.87 -7.67
CA TYR A 11 10.77 10.26 -7.98
C TYR A 11 10.87 11.74 -8.37
N SER A 12 12.02 12.34 -8.09
CA SER A 12 12.34 13.74 -8.39
C SER A 12 13.33 13.92 -9.55
N PHE A 13 13.58 12.87 -10.34
CA PHE A 13 14.61 12.89 -11.39
C PHE A 13 14.42 13.99 -12.43
N ASP A 14 13.18 14.31 -12.78
CA ASP A 14 12.80 15.33 -13.76
C ASP A 14 12.26 16.61 -13.10
N PHE A 15 12.53 16.81 -11.81
CA PHE A 15 12.09 17.99 -11.08
C PHE A 15 12.73 19.26 -11.67
N PRO A 16 11.94 20.23 -12.18
CA PRO A 16 12.47 21.37 -12.92
C PRO A 16 12.97 22.52 -12.02
N GLY A 17 12.92 22.37 -10.70
CA GLY A 17 13.13 23.49 -9.77
C GLY A 17 11.87 24.33 -9.58
N TYR A 18 11.97 25.36 -8.74
CA TYR A 18 10.85 26.24 -8.38
C TYR A 18 10.86 27.59 -9.11
N GLU A 19 11.93 27.91 -9.84
CA GLU A 19 12.12 29.21 -10.51
C GLU A 19 11.11 29.43 -11.66
N ASP A 20 10.85 28.37 -12.44
CA ASP A 20 9.90 28.39 -13.54
C ASP A 20 8.57 27.75 -13.12
N ARG A 21 7.61 28.61 -12.75
CA ARG A 21 6.29 28.17 -12.26
C ARG A 21 5.54 27.32 -13.28
N GLN A 22 5.68 27.61 -14.58
CA GLN A 22 4.95 26.87 -15.62
C GLN A 22 5.49 25.46 -15.75
N LYS A 23 6.82 25.30 -15.75
CA LYS A 23 7.44 23.97 -15.74
C LYS A 23 7.13 23.19 -14.46
N TYR A 24 7.16 23.86 -13.30
CA TYR A 24 6.77 23.25 -12.03
C TYR A 24 5.35 22.69 -12.07
N LEU A 25 4.37 23.47 -12.56
CA LEU A 25 2.98 23.01 -12.65
C LEU A 25 2.81 21.86 -13.63
N ALA A 26 3.46 21.90 -14.80
CA ALA A 26 3.43 20.80 -15.76
C ALA A 26 4.04 19.51 -15.19
N TRP A 27 5.09 19.63 -14.38
CA TRP A 27 5.68 18.50 -13.67
C TRP A 27 4.73 17.90 -12.63
N ILE A 28 4.05 18.72 -11.83
CA ILE A 28 3.01 18.26 -10.88
C ILE A 28 1.88 17.54 -11.61
N GLU A 29 1.36 18.12 -12.71
CA GLU A 29 0.28 17.51 -13.49
C GLU A 29 0.69 16.12 -14.04
N LYS A 30 1.93 15.99 -14.51
CA LYS A 30 2.50 14.72 -14.96
C LYS A 30 2.58 13.68 -13.84
N LEU A 31 2.91 14.08 -12.61
CA LEU A 31 2.92 13.17 -11.47
C LEU A 31 1.50 12.78 -11.04
N ASP A 32 0.59 13.75 -11.02
CA ASP A 32 -0.81 13.53 -10.65
C ASP A 32 -1.52 12.59 -11.64
N ALA A 33 -1.20 12.69 -12.94
CA ALA A 33 -1.73 11.78 -13.96
C ALA A 33 -1.31 10.30 -13.77
N GLN A 34 -0.27 10.05 -12.98
CA GLN A 34 0.20 8.69 -12.66
C GLN A 34 -0.44 8.13 -11.39
N LYS A 35 -1.17 8.95 -10.63
CA LYS A 35 -1.85 8.51 -9.41
C LYS A 35 -3.02 7.60 -9.74
N ARG A 36 -3.17 6.55 -8.93
CA ARG A 36 -4.28 5.61 -9.01
C ARG A 36 -4.91 5.50 -7.64
N LYS A 37 -6.23 5.66 -7.58
CA LYS A 37 -7.02 5.44 -6.37
C LYS A 37 -7.53 4.02 -6.36
N HIS A 38 -7.41 3.39 -5.21
CA HIS A 38 -7.82 2.01 -4.99
C HIS A 38 -8.75 1.95 -3.79
N SER A 39 -9.66 0.97 -3.83
CA SER A 39 -10.58 0.69 -2.73
C SER A 39 -10.81 -0.81 -2.69
N LYS A 40 -10.62 -1.42 -1.52
CA LYS A 40 -10.88 -2.84 -1.32
C LYS A 40 -11.67 -3.07 -0.04
N VAL A 41 -12.70 -3.90 -0.15
CA VAL A 41 -13.39 -4.43 1.03
C VAL A 41 -12.67 -5.68 1.46
N VAL A 42 -12.20 -5.67 2.70
CA VAL A 42 -11.48 -6.78 3.32
C VAL A 42 -12.24 -7.27 4.53
N TYR A 43 -12.23 -8.58 4.71
CA TYR A 43 -12.76 -9.20 5.91
C TYR A 43 -11.77 -8.99 7.04
N VAL A 44 -12.28 -8.44 8.14
CA VAL A 44 -11.53 -8.35 9.40
C VAL A 44 -12.22 -9.33 10.33
N PRO A 45 -11.52 -10.35 10.85
CA PRO A 45 -12.10 -11.28 11.80
C PRO A 45 -12.68 -10.54 13.01
N ASP A 46 -13.75 -11.08 13.59
CA ASP A 46 -14.29 -10.56 14.84
C ASP A 46 -13.33 -10.92 15.99
N TYR A 47 -12.82 -9.89 16.65
CA TYR A 47 -11.90 -10.01 17.79
C TYR A 47 -12.58 -9.70 19.12
N THR A 48 -13.92 -9.65 19.17
CA THR A 48 -14.69 -9.46 20.40
C THR A 48 -14.31 -10.53 21.44
N GLY A 49 -13.91 -10.10 22.63
CA GLY A 49 -13.47 -10.99 23.72
C GLY A 49 -12.03 -11.52 23.59
N GLN A 50 -11.27 -11.09 22.58
CA GLN A 50 -9.85 -11.44 22.40
C GLN A 50 -8.95 -10.26 22.79
N LYS A 51 -7.70 -10.53 23.19
CA LYS A 51 -6.70 -9.47 23.35
C LYS A 51 -6.41 -8.85 21.99
N VAL A 52 -6.85 -7.61 21.79
CA VAL A 52 -6.59 -6.83 20.58
C VAL A 52 -5.22 -6.18 20.66
N CYS A 53 -4.46 -6.30 19.59
CA CYS A 53 -3.14 -5.71 19.45
C CYS A 53 -3.06 -4.91 18.15
N GLY A 54 -1.87 -4.75 17.55
CA GLY A 54 -1.69 -3.96 16.34
C GLY A 54 -2.48 -4.55 15.16
N LEU A 55 -3.22 -3.69 14.46
CA LEU A 55 -3.80 -3.98 13.16
C LEU A 55 -2.78 -3.59 12.09
N THR A 56 -2.38 -4.55 11.27
CA THR A 56 -1.42 -4.31 10.18
C THR A 56 -2.11 -4.54 8.84
N VAL A 57 -1.98 -3.55 7.94
CA VAL A 57 -2.47 -3.60 6.56
C VAL A 57 -1.28 -3.85 5.65
N HIS A 58 -1.38 -4.87 4.81
CA HIS A 58 -0.34 -5.30 3.89
C HIS A 58 -0.78 -5.05 2.47
N PHE A 59 0.03 -4.29 1.73
CA PHE A 59 -0.16 -4.09 0.29
C PHE A 59 0.60 -5.19 -0.45
N LEU A 60 -0.12 -6.00 -1.20
CA LEU A 60 0.39 -7.12 -1.96
C LEU A 60 0.48 -6.74 -3.45
N PRO A 61 1.22 -7.52 -4.26
CA PRO A 61 1.17 -7.36 -5.71
C PRO A 61 -0.27 -7.39 -6.24
N CYS A 62 -0.50 -6.76 -7.38
CA CYS A 62 -1.81 -6.67 -8.03
C CYS A 62 -2.87 -5.89 -7.24
N ASP A 63 -2.44 -4.85 -6.52
CA ASP A 63 -3.34 -3.98 -5.76
C ASP A 63 -4.23 -4.76 -4.75
N ASP A 64 -3.70 -5.89 -4.26
CA ASP A 64 -4.36 -6.68 -3.22
C ASP A 64 -3.97 -6.19 -1.82
N VAL A 65 -4.86 -6.38 -0.86
CA VAL A 65 -4.68 -5.93 0.51
C VAL A 65 -5.06 -7.05 1.47
N GLN A 66 -4.16 -7.34 2.38
CA GLN A 66 -4.40 -8.26 3.49
C GLN A 66 -4.39 -7.48 4.81
N VAL A 67 -5.35 -7.77 5.68
CA VAL A 67 -5.42 -7.17 7.02
C VAL A 67 -5.26 -8.26 8.05
N THR A 68 -4.37 -8.03 9.01
CA THR A 68 -4.10 -8.97 10.11
C THR A 68 -4.02 -8.22 11.42
N THR A 69 -4.44 -8.87 12.50
CA THR A 69 -4.14 -8.40 13.86
C THR A 69 -3.09 -9.30 14.51
N SER A 70 -2.18 -8.73 15.27
CA SER A 70 -1.21 -9.49 16.05
C SER A 70 -0.60 -8.68 17.18
N CYS A 71 -0.30 -9.37 18.28
CA CYS A 71 0.52 -8.84 19.38
C CYS A 71 2.01 -9.01 19.15
N TYR A 72 2.36 -9.87 18.20
CA TYR A 72 3.71 -10.20 17.81
C TYR A 72 4.18 -9.28 16.70
N ALA A 73 5.43 -8.83 16.81
CA ALA A 73 6.09 -8.02 15.79
C ALA A 73 6.70 -8.90 14.68
N PHE A 74 7.10 -8.26 13.58
CA PHE A 74 7.85 -8.90 12.51
C PHE A 74 9.09 -9.64 13.06
N GLY A 75 9.28 -10.89 12.64
CA GLY A 75 10.36 -11.76 13.12
C GLY A 75 9.97 -12.73 14.25
N SER A 76 8.81 -12.57 14.90
CA SER A 76 8.33 -13.55 15.88
C SER A 76 7.82 -14.85 15.19
N PRO A 77 8.05 -16.02 15.81
CA PRO A 77 7.47 -17.29 15.34
C PRO A 77 5.94 -17.25 15.23
N GLU A 78 5.27 -16.49 16.08
CA GLU A 78 3.82 -16.34 16.16
C GLU A 78 3.29 -15.17 15.30
N TYR A 79 4.15 -14.43 14.61
CA TYR A 79 3.73 -13.36 13.69
C TYR A 79 2.80 -13.96 12.60
N PRO A 80 1.57 -13.43 12.42
CA PRO A 80 0.53 -14.08 11.62
C PRO A 80 0.84 -14.11 10.13
N ILE A 81 1.79 -13.29 9.67
CA ILE A 81 2.13 -13.18 8.25
C ILE A 81 3.46 -13.87 8.00
N LYS A 82 3.39 -14.93 7.21
CA LYS A 82 4.54 -15.69 6.73
C LYS A 82 4.91 -15.36 5.29
N THR A 83 4.17 -14.44 4.67
CA THR A 83 4.42 -13.96 3.32
C THR A 83 5.82 -13.32 3.25
N PRO A 84 6.67 -13.71 2.29
CA PRO A 84 7.99 -13.12 2.12
C PRO A 84 7.92 -11.61 1.86
N LEU A 85 8.87 -10.84 2.40
CA LEU A 85 9.00 -9.40 2.13
C LEU A 85 9.27 -9.09 0.65
N HIS A 86 9.95 -10.00 -0.05
CA HIS A 86 10.30 -9.87 -1.46
C HIS A 86 9.62 -10.98 -2.25
N LEU A 87 8.30 -10.86 -2.38
CA LEU A 87 7.54 -11.68 -3.31
C LEU A 87 7.89 -11.26 -4.75
N PRO A 88 8.10 -12.21 -5.67
CA PRO A 88 8.14 -11.88 -7.08
C PRO A 88 6.77 -11.36 -7.51
N GLU A 89 6.73 -10.30 -8.30
CA GLU A 89 5.49 -9.88 -8.92
C GLU A 89 5.00 -11.00 -9.86
N PRO A 90 3.72 -11.40 -9.76
CA PRO A 90 3.17 -12.38 -10.67
C PRO A 90 3.19 -11.82 -12.11
N GLN A 91 3.46 -12.68 -13.10
CA GLN A 91 3.49 -12.28 -14.53
C GLN A 91 2.18 -11.63 -15.00
N SER A 92 1.08 -11.89 -14.32
CA SER A 92 -0.21 -11.29 -14.59
C SER A 92 -1.04 -11.22 -13.32
N CYS A 93 -1.78 -10.12 -13.17
CA CYS A 93 -2.78 -10.00 -12.12
C CYS A 93 -4.10 -10.64 -12.55
N PRO A 94 -4.75 -11.45 -11.69
CA PRO A 94 -6.10 -11.92 -11.97
C PRO A 94 -7.04 -10.73 -12.13
N LYS A 95 -7.96 -10.82 -13.10
CA LYS A 95 -9.00 -9.80 -13.34
C LYS A 95 -10.14 -9.92 -12.35
#